data_AF-A0A2S8WZ68-F1
#
_entry.id   AF-A0A2S8WZ68-F1
#
_cell.length_a   1.000
_cell.length_b   1.000
_cell.length_c   1.000
_cell.angle_alpha   90.00
_cell.angle_beta   90.00
_cell.angle_gamma   90.00
#
_symmetry.space_group_name_H-M   'P 1'
#
loop_
_entity.id
_entity.type
_entity.pdbx_description
1 polymer ?
#
loop_
_entity_poly.entity_id
_entity_poly.type
_entity_poly.pdbx_seq_one_letter_code
_entity_poly.pdbx_strand_id
1 'polypeptide(L)'
;MVSQKWIFKDYMSHMEEESFLQEYPVAYDQFDIHFYQVVEMFSEQKLDVGALDEDLRVLGLNSISFIKLIIALENEFNIEMDDEYLELENFTTLQHLKDSLRKCINYEIPNES
;
A
#
# COMPACT_ATOMS: atom_id res chain seq x y z
N MET A 1 13.14 10.77 24.39
CA MET A 1 13.18 9.99 23.14
C MET A 1 11.75 9.96 22.64
N VAL A 2 11.42 10.80 21.67
CA VAL A 2 10.04 11.15 21.32
C VAL A 2 9.50 10.07 20.37
N SER A 3 8.47 9.34 20.80
CA SER A 3 7.82 8.31 19.96
C SER A 3 7.25 8.95 18.70
N GLN A 4 7.68 8.45 17.54
CA GLN A 4 7.25 8.82 16.19
C GLN A 4 5.72 8.73 15.97
N LYS A 5 4.99 8.10 16.90
CA LYS A 5 3.52 8.00 16.94
C LYS A 5 2.79 9.35 17.12
N TRP A 6 3.46 10.39 17.65
CA TRP A 6 2.84 11.71 17.85
C TRP A 6 2.87 12.59 16.60
N ILE A 7 3.94 12.47 15.80
CA ILE A 7 4.13 13.32 14.60
C ILE A 7 3.03 13.04 13.58
N PHE A 8 2.65 11.76 13.41
CA PHE A 8 1.61 11.36 12.47
C PHE A 8 0.22 11.84 12.88
N LYS A 9 -0.08 11.83 14.19
CA LYS A 9 -1.36 12.30 14.72
C LYS A 9 -1.50 13.82 14.63
N ASP A 10 -0.40 14.55 14.81
CA ASP A 10 -0.34 16.00 14.63
C ASP A 10 -0.51 16.39 13.15
N TYR A 11 0.14 15.65 12.24
CA TYR A 11 0.04 15.86 10.79
C TYR A 11 -1.40 15.68 10.28
N MET A 12 -2.09 14.65 10.76
CA MET A 12 -3.49 14.37 10.43
C MET A 12 -4.47 15.37 11.08
N SER A 13 -4.08 16.06 12.16
CA SER A 13 -4.94 17.06 12.81
C SER A 13 -5.03 18.39 12.07
N HIS A 14 -4.08 18.63 11.15
CA HIS A 14 -3.96 19.88 10.39
C HIS A 14 -4.41 19.76 8.93
N MET A 15 -4.71 18.55 8.44
CA MET A 15 -5.37 18.37 7.15
C MET A 15 -6.87 18.30 7.39
N GLU A 16 -7.60 19.30 6.86
CA GLU A 16 -9.05 19.22 6.74
C GLU A 16 -9.40 17.96 5.94
N GLU A 17 -9.86 16.92 6.64
CA GLU A 17 -10.27 15.60 6.13
C GLU A 17 -11.22 15.68 4.92
N GLU A 18 -11.91 16.82 4.75
CA GLU A 18 -12.92 17.02 3.72
C GLU A 18 -12.35 17.27 2.31
N SER A 19 -11.10 17.70 2.18
CA SER A 19 -10.49 18.05 0.88
C SER A 19 -10.14 16.82 0.03
N PHE A 20 -9.76 15.71 0.67
CA PHE A 20 -9.27 14.52 -0.03
C PHE A 20 -10.41 13.63 -0.57
N LEU A 21 -11.62 13.76 0.00
CA LEU A 21 -12.74 12.85 -0.26
C LEU A 21 -13.65 13.29 -1.43
N GLN A 22 -13.42 14.44 -2.06
CA GLN A 22 -14.35 14.98 -3.08
C GLN A 22 -14.06 14.58 -4.54
N GLU A 23 -12.97 13.87 -4.84
CA GLU A 23 -12.63 13.50 -6.24
C GLU A 23 -12.61 11.99 -6.55
N TYR A 24 -12.79 11.11 -5.56
CA TYR A 24 -12.66 9.67 -5.77
C TYR A 24 -13.98 8.92 -5.51
N PRO A 25 -14.61 8.33 -6.54
CA PRO A 25 -15.77 7.48 -6.35
C PRO A 25 -15.31 6.10 -5.86
N VAL A 26 -16.13 5.48 -5.00
CA VAL A 26 -15.96 4.19 -4.28
C VAL A 26 -15.39 4.37 -2.87
N ALA A 27 -16.12 3.88 -1.87
CA ALA A 27 -15.71 3.89 -0.47
C ALA A 27 -14.51 2.96 -0.29
N TYR A 28 -13.31 3.53 -0.32
CA TYR A 28 -12.09 2.83 0.03
C TYR A 28 -12.16 2.37 1.48
N ASP A 29 -11.92 1.08 1.73
CA ASP A 29 -11.76 0.60 3.09
C ASP A 29 -10.40 1.05 3.65
N GLN A 30 -10.21 0.89 4.97
CA GLN A 30 -8.98 1.32 5.62
C GLN A 30 -7.74 0.63 4.99
N PHE A 31 -7.89 -0.61 4.53
CA PHE A 31 -6.83 -1.33 3.82
C PHE A 31 -6.42 -0.61 2.54
N ASP A 32 -7.39 -0.21 1.71
CA ASP A 32 -7.10 0.45 0.44
C ASP A 32 -6.34 1.77 0.66
N ILE A 33 -6.77 2.58 1.63
CA ILE A 33 -6.13 3.86 1.95
C ILE A 33 -4.66 3.64 2.34
N HIS A 34 -4.38 2.73 3.28
CA HIS A 34 -3.01 2.45 3.72
C HIS A 34 -2.17 1.82 2.62
N PHE A 35 -2.76 0.93 1.81
CA PHE A 35 -2.07 0.34 0.66
C PHE A 35 -1.59 1.41 -0.32
N TYR A 36 -2.47 2.33 -0.75
CA TYR A 36 -2.08 3.39 -1.68
C TYR A 36 -1.07 4.35 -1.06
N GLN A 37 -1.21 4.70 0.22
CA GLN A 37 -0.24 5.55 0.91
C GLN A 37 1.17 4.95 0.90
N VAL A 38 1.29 3.67 1.24
CA VAL A 38 2.60 2.99 1.23
C VAL A 38 3.14 2.93 -0.19
N VAL A 39 2.35 2.52 -1.18
CA VAL A 39 2.82 2.43 -2.59
C VAL A 39 3.27 3.79 -3.12
N GLU A 40 2.53 4.86 -2.83
CA GLU A 40 2.85 6.22 -3.26
C GLU A 40 4.19 6.71 -2.68
N MET A 41 4.58 6.27 -1.47
CA MET A 41 5.89 6.59 -0.89
C MET A 41 7.09 6.00 -1.66
N PHE A 42 6.87 4.95 -2.46
CA PHE A 42 7.92 4.29 -3.25
C PHE A 42 7.79 4.54 -4.75
N SER A 43 6.67 5.11 -5.20
CA SER A 43 6.43 5.48 -6.60
C SER A 43 7.16 6.78 -6.94
N GLU A 44 7.65 6.88 -8.17
CA GLU A 44 8.21 8.14 -8.72
C GLU A 44 7.12 9.08 -9.24
N GLN A 45 5.89 8.57 -9.38
CA GLN A 45 4.73 9.28 -9.90
C GLN A 45 3.56 9.22 -8.93
N LYS A 46 2.69 10.24 -8.97
CA LYS A 46 1.46 10.25 -8.20
C LYS A 46 0.54 9.15 -8.71
N LEU A 47 -0.06 8.38 -7.81
CA LEU A 47 -1.03 7.35 -8.19
C LEU A 47 -2.35 8.02 -8.56
N ASP A 48 -2.98 7.56 -9.65
CA ASP A 48 -4.34 7.92 -10.01
C ASP A 48 -5.25 6.68 -10.02
N VAL A 49 -6.51 6.87 -10.43
CA VAL A 49 -7.53 5.81 -10.43
C VAL A 49 -7.18 4.66 -11.38
N GLY A 50 -6.34 4.89 -12.40
CA GLY A 50 -5.89 3.90 -13.37
C GLY A 50 -4.65 3.10 -12.95
N ALA A 51 -3.94 3.54 -11.91
CA ALA A 51 -2.66 2.96 -11.49
C ALA A 51 -2.74 1.47 -11.11
N LEU A 52 -3.92 0.93 -10.80
CA LEU A 52 -4.13 -0.49 -10.48
C LEU A 52 -3.76 -1.42 -11.65
N ASP A 53 -4.10 -1.03 -12.87
CA ASP A 53 -3.84 -1.83 -14.07
C ASP A 53 -2.45 -1.55 -14.66
N GLU A 54 -1.75 -0.56 -14.12
CA GLU A 54 -0.42 -0.19 -14.58
C GLU A 54 0.64 -1.18 -14.14
N ASP A 55 1.63 -1.33 -15.02
CA ASP A 55 2.84 -2.06 -14.71
C ASP A 55 3.63 -1.31 -13.63
N LEU A 56 4.09 -2.02 -12.61
CA LEU A 56 4.82 -1.43 -11.48
C LEU A 56 6.07 -0.65 -11.93
N ARG A 57 6.67 -1.02 -13.07
CA ARG A 57 7.82 -0.30 -13.65
C ARG A 57 7.43 1.07 -14.19
N VAL A 58 6.19 1.24 -14.64
CA VAL A 58 5.65 2.55 -15.08
C VAL A 58 5.54 3.50 -13.89
N LEU A 59 5.25 2.96 -12.70
CA LEU A 59 5.26 3.71 -11.43
C LEU A 59 6.69 4.06 -10.93
N GLY A 60 7.74 3.73 -11.70
CA GLY A 60 9.12 3.98 -11.32
C GLY A 60 9.72 2.94 -10.36
N LEU A 61 9.03 1.80 -10.14
CA LEU A 61 9.57 0.74 -9.31
C LEU A 61 10.62 -0.08 -10.07
N ASN A 62 11.73 -0.33 -9.39
CA ASN A 62 12.77 -1.27 -9.81
C ASN A 62 12.92 -2.35 -8.74
N SER A 63 13.75 -3.37 -8.98
CA SER A 63 13.89 -4.51 -8.07
C SER A 63 14.22 -4.11 -6.63
N ILE A 64 15.02 -3.04 -6.42
CA ILE A 64 15.39 -2.60 -5.07
C ILE A 64 14.24 -1.83 -4.40
N SER A 65 13.59 -0.90 -5.11
CA SER A 65 12.46 -0.16 -4.54
C SER A 65 11.25 -1.07 -4.32
N PHE A 66 11.07 -2.09 -5.16
CA PHE A 66 10.05 -3.11 -4.99
C PHE A 66 10.25 -3.94 -3.72
N ILE A 67 11.45 -4.46 -3.46
CA ILE A 67 11.73 -5.19 -2.20
C ILE A 67 11.43 -4.31 -0.98
N LYS A 68 11.82 -3.03 -1.02
CA LYS A 68 11.53 -2.09 0.07
C LYS A 68 10.04 -1.82 0.24
N LEU A 69 9.29 -1.76 -0.87
CA LEU A 69 7.84 -1.64 -0.86
C LEU A 69 7.21 -2.87 -0.19
N ILE A 70 7.64 -4.09 -0.53
CA ILE A 70 7.14 -5.32 0.12
C ILE A 70 7.38 -5.26 1.63
N ILE A 71 8.61 -4.96 2.06
CA ILE A 71 8.94 -4.85 3.49
C ILE A 71 8.08 -3.77 4.18
N ALA A 72 7.82 -2.64 3.51
CA ALA A 72 6.97 -1.60 4.07
C ALA A 72 5.51 -2.06 4.23
N LEU A 73 4.97 -2.79 3.26
CA LEU A 73 3.63 -3.36 3.32
C LEU A 73 3.52 -4.43 4.42
N GLU A 74 4.49 -5.33 4.55
CA GLU A 74 4.56 -6.32 5.63
C GLU A 74 4.51 -5.66 7.02
N ASN A 75 5.29 -4.59 7.20
CA ASN A 75 5.31 -3.83 8.46
C ASN A 75 4.00 -3.07 8.72
N GLU A 76 3.40 -2.46 7.69
CA GLU A 76 2.15 -1.71 7.81
C GLU A 76 0.98 -2.61 8.22
N PHE A 77 0.89 -3.80 7.60
CA PHE A 77 -0.21 -4.73 7.83
C PHE A 77 0.12 -5.83 8.85
N ASN A 78 1.35 -5.86 9.38
CA ASN A 78 1.86 -6.85 10.31
C ASN A 78 1.63 -8.29 9.81
N ILE A 79 2.10 -8.57 8.60
CA ILE A 79 2.03 -9.89 7.93
C ILE A 79 3.41 -10.28 7.39
N GLU A 80 3.54 -11.54 6.96
CA GLU A 80 4.70 -12.05 6.23
C GLU A 80 4.26 -12.48 4.82
N MET A 81 4.95 -12.00 3.78
CA MET A 81 4.79 -12.46 2.41
C MET A 81 5.86 -13.50 2.10
N ASP A 82 5.51 -14.51 1.31
CA ASP A 82 6.49 -15.50 0.84
C ASP A 82 7.61 -14.82 0.04
N ASP A 83 8.86 -15.29 0.21
CA ASP A 83 10.04 -14.81 -0.53
C ASP A 83 9.84 -14.88 -2.05
N GLU A 84 9.00 -15.79 -2.54
CA GLU A 84 8.60 -15.88 -3.96
C GLU A 84 7.96 -14.59 -4.48
N TYR A 85 7.42 -13.74 -3.60
CA TYR A 85 6.85 -12.43 -3.92
C TYR A 85 7.85 -11.27 -3.87
N LEU A 86 9.15 -11.52 -3.62
CA LEU A 86 10.17 -10.46 -3.60
C LEU A 86 10.69 -10.09 -5.00
N GLU A 87 10.32 -10.85 -6.01
CA GLU A 87 10.74 -10.60 -7.38
C GLU A 87 9.73 -9.73 -8.12
N LEU A 88 10.14 -8.54 -8.52
CA LEU A 88 9.33 -7.61 -9.31
C LEU A 88 8.80 -8.29 -10.60
N GLU A 89 9.54 -9.25 -11.14
CA GLU A 89 9.18 -10.02 -12.35
C GLU A 89 7.93 -10.89 -12.14
N ASN A 90 7.61 -11.26 -10.90
CA ASN A 90 6.42 -12.04 -10.55
C ASN A 90 5.15 -11.17 -10.44
N PHE A 91 5.30 -9.84 -10.52
CA PHE A 91 4.18 -8.90 -10.44
C PHE A 91 4.05 -8.06 -11.72
N THR A 92 2.98 -8.31 -12.46
CA THR A 92 2.65 -7.53 -13.65
C THR A 92 2.01 -6.18 -13.34
N THR A 93 1.18 -6.08 -12.29
CA THR A 93 0.41 -4.84 -12.02
C THR A 93 0.27 -4.55 -10.52
N LEU A 94 -0.07 -3.30 -10.20
CA LEU A 94 -0.38 -2.89 -8.82
C LEU A 94 -1.59 -3.62 -8.23
N GLN A 95 -2.59 -3.94 -9.07
CA GLN A 95 -3.72 -4.78 -8.68
C GLN A 95 -3.27 -6.17 -8.23
N HIS A 96 -2.32 -6.80 -8.95
CA HIS A 96 -1.81 -8.12 -8.57
C HIS A 96 -1.11 -8.10 -7.20
N LEU A 97 -0.35 -7.05 -6.91
CA LEU A 97 0.27 -6.85 -5.59
C LEU A 97 -0.79 -6.68 -4.49
N LYS A 98 -1.78 -5.81 -4.73
CA LYS A 98 -2.89 -5.55 -3.80
C LYS A 98 -3.65 -6.83 -3.44
N ASP A 99 -3.98 -7.65 -4.45
CA ASP A 99 -4.72 -8.89 -4.26
C ASP A 99 -3.91 -9.94 -3.50
N SER A 100 -2.59 -10.02 -3.77
CA SER A 100 -1.69 -10.93 -3.07
C SER A 100 -1.58 -10.57 -1.60
N LEU A 101 -1.39 -9.28 -1.30
CA LEU A 101 -1.35 -8.76 0.07
C LEU A 101 -2.64 -9.06 0.83
N ARG A 102 -3.80 -8.82 0.19
CA ARG A 102 -5.11 -9.06 0.80
C ARG A 102 -5.36 -10.54 1.11
N LYS A 103 -4.84 -11.45 0.28
CA LYS A 103 -4.90 -12.90 0.56
C LYS A 103 -4.09 -13.27 1.81
N CYS A 104 -2.90 -12.69 2.00
CA CYS A 104 -2.10 -12.92 3.20
C CYS A 104 -2.83 -12.49 4.48
N ILE A 105 -3.40 -11.27 4.47
CA ILE A 105 -4.17 -10.75 5.62
C ILE A 105 -5.35 -11.66 5.98
N ASN A 106 -6.12 -12.11 4.98
CA ASN A 106 -7.27 -12.99 5.20
C ASN A 106 -6.88 -14.39 5.69
N TYR A 107 -5.63 -14.81 5.52
CA TYR A 107 -5.15 -16.10 6.02
C TYR A 107 -4.71 -16.02 7.50
N GLU A 108 -4.25 -14.85 7.94
CA GLU A 108 -3.87 -14.61 9.34
C GLU A 108 -5.07 -14.33 10.27
N ILE A 109 -6.20 -13.88 9.71
CA ILE A 109 -7.47 -13.79 10.45
C ILE A 109 -8.27 -15.05 10.10
N PRO A 110 -8.21 -16.14 10.91
CA PRO A 110 -9.02 -17.32 10.63
C PRO A 110 -10.48 -16.88 10.62
N ASN A 111 -11.21 -17.29 9.57
CA ASN A 111 -12.67 -17.13 9.50
C ASN A 111 -13.27 -17.67 10.81
N GLU A 112 -13.58 -16.79 11.76
CA GLU A 112 -14.38 -17.14 12.91
C GLU A 112 -15.74 -17.59 12.36
N SER A 113 -15.96 -18.89 12.47
CA SER A 113 -17.20 -19.57 12.04
C SER A 113 -18.32 -19.31 13.03
#